data_AF-A0A6C0AMW9-F1
#
_entry.id   AF-A0A6C0AMW9-F1
#
_cell.length_a   1.000
_cell.length_b   1.000
_cell.length_c   1.000
_cell.angle_alpha   90.00
_cell.angle_beta   90.00
_cell.angle_gamma   90.00
#
_symmetry.space_group_name_H-M   'P 1'
#
loop_
_entity.id
_entity.type
_entity.pdbx_description
1 polymer ?
#
loop_
_entity_poly.entity_id
_entity_poly.type
_entity_poly.pdbx_seq_one_letter_code
_entity_poly.pdbx_strand_id
1 'polypeptide(L)'
;MLLSIHILITVLFSICVSILLFNVENRSNFSSYVIIPLIVAFLTKYTIGDWDKGYKLSLLDIPYWITILGSSYGVVYLLSNKDFILR
;
A
#
# COMPACT_ATOMS: atom_id res chain seq x y z
N MET A 1 -6.67 -16.06 14.11
CA MET A 1 -6.49 -14.86 14.96
C MET A 1 -5.23 -14.08 14.61
N LEU A 2 -4.03 -14.71 14.63
CA LEU A 2 -2.77 -14.02 14.29
C LEU A 2 -2.73 -13.49 12.83
N LEU A 3 -3.16 -14.30 11.85
CA LEU A 3 -3.22 -13.87 10.45
C LEU A 3 -4.11 -12.63 10.25
N SER A 4 -5.28 -12.62 10.88
CA SER A 4 -6.24 -11.51 10.84
C SER A 4 -5.63 -10.20 11.35
N ILE A 5 -4.82 -10.27 12.42
CA ILE A 5 -4.10 -9.13 12.97
C ILE A 5 -3.02 -8.65 12.00
N HIS A 6 -2.28 -9.55 11.36
CA HIS A 6 -1.24 -9.19 10.39
C HIS A 6 -1.84 -8.51 9.15
N ILE A 7 -2.96 -9.00 8.64
CA ILE A 7 -3.72 -8.37 7.55
C ILE A 7 -4.13 -6.95 7.96
N LEU A 8 -4.71 -6.79 9.15
CA LEU A 8 -5.14 -5.48 9.65
C LEU A 8 -3.96 -4.50 9.74
N ILE A 9 -2.83 -4.91 10.33
CA ILE A 9 -1.62 -4.08 10.46
C ILE A 9 -1.10 -3.69 9.07
N THR A 10 -1.07 -4.64 8.14
CA THR A 10 -0.62 -4.41 6.75
C THR A 10 -1.46 -3.34 6.07
N VAL A 11 -2.80 -3.42 6.19
CA VAL A 11 -3.74 -2.44 5.60
C VAL A 11 -3.63 -1.07 6.27
N LEU A 12 -3.54 -1.02 7.60
CA LEU A 12 -3.40 0.25 8.31
C LEU A 12 -2.09 0.95 7.97
N PHE A 13 -0.99 0.19 7.91
CA PHE A 13 0.31 0.70 7.51
C PHE A 13 0.29 1.18 6.06
N SER A 14 -0.26 0.38 5.13
CA SER A 14 -0.33 0.77 3.71
C SER A 14 -1.14 2.05 3.51
N ILE A 15 -2.27 2.21 4.20
CA ILE A 15 -3.10 3.42 4.15
C ILE A 15 -2.32 4.62 4.69
N CYS A 16 -1.71 4.49 5.88
CA CYS A 16 -0.97 5.58 6.51
C CYS A 16 0.17 6.08 5.62
N VAL A 17 1.00 5.17 5.11
CA VAL A 17 2.13 5.51 4.23
C VAL A 17 1.63 6.08 2.90
N SER A 18 0.53 5.56 2.34
CA SER A 18 -0.05 6.10 1.11
C SER A 18 -0.50 7.56 1.28
N ILE A 19 -1.15 7.89 2.40
CA ILE A 19 -1.56 9.28 2.70
C ILE A 19 -0.32 10.17 2.85
N LEU A 20 0.71 9.72 3.57
CA LEU A 20 1.95 10.48 3.75
C LEU A 20 2.63 10.76 2.40
N LEU A 21 2.79 9.74 1.56
CA LEU A 21 3.44 9.87 0.25
C LEU A 21 2.61 10.70 -0.73
N PHE A 22 1.28 10.65 -0.65
CA PHE A 22 0.41 11.47 -1.50
C PHE A 22 0.62 12.97 -1.28
N ASN A 23 0.98 13.37 -0.05
CA ASN A 23 1.28 14.77 0.28
C ASN A 23 2.70 15.20 -0.15
N VAL A 24 3.50 14.30 -0.70
CA VAL A 24 4.81 14.62 -1.26
C VAL A 24 4.69 14.80 -2.77
N GLU A 25 5.22 15.90 -3.28
CA GLU A 25 5.23 16.17 -4.72
C GLU A 25 5.94 15.03 -5.48
N ASN A 26 5.21 14.38 -6.38
CA ASN A 26 5.76 13.33 -7.23
C ASN A 26 6.64 13.94 -8.33
N ARG A 27 7.95 13.69 -8.26
CA ARG A 27 8.95 14.14 -9.26
C ARG A 27 9.40 13.03 -10.21
N SER A 28 8.76 11.87 -10.16
CA SER A 28 9.08 10.75 -11.05
C SER A 28 8.36 10.86 -12.38
N ASN A 29 8.82 10.10 -13.38
CA ASN A 29 8.15 9.99 -14.69
C ASN A 29 6.94 9.03 -14.65
N PHE A 30 6.61 8.48 -13.47
CA PHE A 30 5.50 7.55 -13.29
C PHE A 30 4.33 8.26 -12.61
N SER A 31 3.11 7.89 -13.00
CA SER A 31 1.89 8.39 -12.38
C SER A 31 1.87 8.09 -10.88
N SER A 32 1.34 9.02 -10.07
CA SER A 32 1.15 8.84 -8.61
C SER A 32 0.29 7.61 -8.30
N TYR A 33 -0.66 7.25 -9.19
CA TYR A 33 -1.46 6.03 -9.11
C TYR A 33 -0.65 4.74 -9.23
N VAL A 34 0.59 4.81 -9.72
CA VAL A 34 1.48 3.65 -9.90
C VAL A 34 2.64 3.70 -8.92
N ILE A 35 3.34 4.84 -8.85
CA ILE A 35 4.58 4.92 -8.07
C ILE A 35 4.32 4.86 -6.55
N ILE A 36 3.22 5.45 -6.06
CA ILE A 36 2.89 5.42 -4.64
C ILE A 36 2.55 3.98 -4.21
N PRO A 37 1.64 3.24 -4.88
CA PRO A 37 1.39 1.84 -4.53
C PRO A 37 2.62 0.94 -4.55
N LEU A 38 3.54 1.15 -5.51
CA LEU A 38 4.80 0.40 -5.56
C LEU A 38 5.69 0.68 -4.36
N ILE A 39 5.95 1.96 -4.03
CA ILE A 39 6.76 2.34 -2.88
C ILE A 39 6.14 1.81 -1.59
N VAL A 40 4.82 1.96 -1.43
CA VAL A 40 4.08 1.46 -0.27
C VAL A 40 4.22 -0.06 -0.15
N ALA A 41 4.14 -0.79 -1.26
CA ALA A 41 4.30 -2.25 -1.25
C ALA A 41 5.70 -2.67 -0.79
N PHE A 42 6.76 -2.04 -1.29
CA PHE A 42 8.11 -2.33 -0.85
C PHE A 42 8.36 -1.93 0.61
N LEU A 43 7.88 -0.76 1.04
CA LEU A 43 8.00 -0.34 2.43
C LEU A 43 7.27 -1.30 3.37
N THR A 44 6.04 -1.68 3.03
CA THR A 44 5.24 -2.62 3.84
C THR A 44 5.92 -3.98 3.95
N LYS A 45 6.43 -4.51 2.84
CA LYS A 45 7.15 -5.79 2.83
C LYS A 45 8.47 -5.73 3.61
N TYR A 46 9.13 -4.58 3.62
CA TYR A 46 10.37 -4.38 4.37
C TYR A 46 10.13 -4.18 5.88
N THR A 47 9.10 -3.42 6.27
CA THR A 47 8.88 -3.04 7.68
C THR A 47 8.02 -4.04 8.44
N ILE A 48 6.94 -4.53 7.83
CA ILE A 48 5.99 -5.45 8.47
C ILE A 48 6.34 -6.90 8.16
N GLY A 49 6.86 -7.16 6.94
CA GLY A 49 7.14 -8.51 6.46
C GLY A 49 5.91 -9.20 5.86
N ASP A 50 6.07 -10.48 5.57
CA ASP A 50 5.04 -11.33 4.97
C ASP A 50 4.06 -11.89 6.01
N TRP A 51 2.89 -12.33 5.56
CA TRP A 51 1.88 -12.92 6.43
C TRP A 51 2.23 -14.34 6.91
N ASP A 52 3.24 -14.94 6.30
CA ASP A 52 3.75 -16.26 6.59
C ASP A 52 5.21 -16.23 7.06
N LYS A 53 5.63 -17.37 7.61
CA LYS A 53 6.94 -17.53 8.24
C LYS A 53 7.92 -18.16 7.25
N GLY A 54 9.15 -17.68 7.29
CA GLY A 54 10.30 -18.40 6.74
C GLY A 54 10.77 -17.99 5.35
N TYR A 55 10.46 -16.78 4.88
CA TYR A 55 10.99 -16.21 3.62
C TYR A 55 10.82 -17.15 2.41
N LYS A 56 9.65 -17.80 2.30
CA LYS A 56 9.32 -18.71 1.19
C LYS A 56 8.14 -18.15 0.43
N LEU A 57 8.20 -18.28 -0.89
CA LEU A 57 7.06 -17.99 -1.74
C LEU A 57 5.93 -18.98 -1.42
N SER A 58 4.73 -18.43 -1.28
CA SER A 58 3.55 -19.08 -0.75
C SER A 58 2.32 -18.60 -1.52
N LEU A 59 1.25 -19.40 -1.47
CA LEU A 59 -0.03 -18.99 -2.06
C LEU A 59 -0.62 -17.74 -1.37
N LEU A 60 -0.17 -17.43 -0.15
CA LEU A 60 -0.55 -16.22 0.58
C LEU A 60 0.12 -14.94 0.06
N ASP A 61 1.17 -15.04 -0.75
CA ASP A 61 1.80 -13.86 -1.37
C ASP A 61 0.85 -13.14 -2.32
N ILE A 62 0.06 -13.87 -3.11
CA ILE A 62 -0.87 -13.28 -4.07
C ILE A 62 -1.89 -12.35 -3.37
N PRO A 63 -2.68 -12.81 -2.38
CA PRO A 63 -3.59 -11.93 -1.67
C PRO A 63 -2.87 -10.85 -0.85
N TYR A 64 -1.65 -11.11 -0.37
CA TYR A 64 -0.81 -10.09 0.28
C TYR A 64 -0.52 -8.91 -0.65
N TRP A 65 0.01 -9.18 -1.84
CA TRP A 65 0.34 -8.15 -2.83
C TRP A 65 -0.91 -7.42 -3.32
N ILE A 66 -2.01 -8.14 -3.59
CA ILE A 66 -3.29 -7.52 -3.98
C ILE A 66 -3.78 -6.58 -2.88
N THR A 67 -3.65 -6.97 -1.62
CA THR A 67 -4.10 -6.16 -0.49
C THR A 67 -3.34 -4.85 -0.40
N ILE A 68 -2.01 -4.88 -0.51
CA ILE A 68 -1.20 -3.65 -0.38
C ILE A 68 -1.39 -2.75 -1.60
N LEU A 69 -1.30 -3.31 -2.81
CA LEU A 69 -1.44 -2.54 -4.04
C LEU A 69 -2.86 -1.97 -4.18
N GLY A 70 -3.89 -2.78 -3.88
CA GLY A 70 -5.28 -2.36 -3.95
C GLY A 70 -5.64 -1.30 -2.91
N SER A 71 -5.22 -1.48 -1.65
CA SER A 71 -5.47 -0.47 -0.60
C SER A 71 -4.78 0.85 -0.90
N SER A 72 -3.51 0.82 -1.31
CA SER A 72 -2.76 2.03 -1.65
C SER A 72 -3.33 2.74 -2.88
N TYR A 73 -3.64 2.00 -3.94
CA TYR A 73 -4.29 2.55 -5.13
C TYR A 73 -5.63 3.21 -4.77
N GLY A 74 -6.46 2.54 -3.96
CA GLY A 74 -7.73 3.06 -3.48
C GLY A 74 -7.58 4.38 -2.72
N VAL A 75 -6.57 4.51 -1.85
CA VAL A 75 -6.27 5.75 -1.13
C VAL A 75 -5.91 6.88 -2.12
N VAL A 76 -4.99 6.63 -3.05
CA VAL A 76 -4.57 7.64 -4.03
C VAL A 76 -5.76 8.07 -4.90
N TYR A 77 -6.60 7.13 -5.32
CA TYR A 77 -7.84 7.42 -6.07
C TYR A 77 -8.83 8.28 -5.28
N LEU A 78 -9.08 7.96 -4.02
CA LEU A 78 -9.99 8.73 -3.17
C LEU A 78 -9.47 10.14 -2.90
N LEU A 79 -8.17 10.31 -2.64
CA LEU A 79 -7.58 11.62 -2.38
C LEU A 79 -7.53 12.49 -3.64
N SER A 80 -7.14 11.92 -4.78
CA SER A 80 -7.09 12.65 -6.05
C SER A 80 -8.46 13.16 -6.48
N ASN A 81 -9.52 12.38 -6.25
CA ASN A 81 -10.90 12.83 -6.50
C ASN A 81 -11.35 13.94 -5.54
N LYS A 82 -10.90 13.94 -4.28
CA LYS A 82 -11.21 15.02 -3.33
C LYS A 82 -10.53 16.33 -3.73
N ASP A 83 -9.29 16.28 -4.16
CA ASP A 83 -8.56 17.47 -4.62
C ASP A 83 -9.16 18.06 -5.89
N PHE A 84 -9.80 17.24 -6.73
CA PHE A 84 -10.56 17.71 -7.89
C PHE A 84 -11.86 18.42 -7.49
N ILE A 85 -12.53 18.00 -6.41
CA ILE A 85 -13.80 18.62 -5.94
C ILE A 85 -13.55 19.96 -5.23
N LEU A 86 -12.37 20.15 -4.64
CA LEU A 86 -12.01 21.35 -3.86
C LEU A 86 -11.28 22.44 -4.68
N ARG A 87 -11.13 22.25 -5.99
CA ARG A 87 -10.57 23.23 -6.94
C ARG A 87 -11.64 23.73 -7.90
#